data_AF-A0A7S3RHX7-F1
#
_entry.id   AF-A0A7S3RHX7-F1
#
_cell.length_a   1.000
_cell.length_b   1.000
_cell.length_c   1.000
_cell.angle_alpha   90.00
_cell.angle_beta   90.00
_cell.angle_gamma   90.00
#
_symmetry.space_group_name_H-M   'P 1'
#
loop_
_entity.id
_entity.type
_entity.pdbx_description
1 polymer ?
#
loop_
_entity_poly.entity_id
_entity_poly.type
_entity_poly.pdbx_seq_one_letter_code
_entity_poly.pdbx_strand_id
1 'polypeptide(L)'
;VDDIFVINGFYMDMRCKFTTPGTCIYIFETEWDPRNLAWEDFRGKVLGGTNPAEAAEGSLRRLIYENWATLGLTSPPNTGDNGVHASASPFEALSERCNWLNVPIADDFFGRALLASGVSMDMVTSWCGDPTVQFEGEGKSLFDLLEDMDSRDCLGKCSAIAAENMQ
;
A
#
# COMPACT_ATOMS: atom_id res chain seq x y z
N VAL A 1 -6.18 8.84 34.35
CA VAL A 1 -7.03 7.91 33.59
C VAL A 1 -6.09 6.79 33.23
N ASP A 2 -5.86 5.88 34.17
CA ASP A 2 -4.64 5.06 34.15
C ASP A 2 -4.95 3.60 33.75
N ASP A 3 -6.22 3.29 33.46
CA ASP A 3 -6.73 1.94 33.15
C ASP A 3 -7.71 1.93 31.95
N ILE A 4 -7.54 2.82 30.97
CA ILE A 4 -8.33 2.77 29.71
C ILE A 4 -7.42 2.32 28.57
N PHE A 5 -7.68 1.12 28.06
CA PHE A 5 -7.04 0.59 26.87
C PHE A 5 -7.98 0.74 25.68
N VAL A 6 -7.53 1.44 24.64
CA VAL A 6 -8.21 1.49 23.34
C VAL A 6 -7.57 0.44 22.45
N ILE A 7 -8.34 -0.56 22.05
CA ILE A 7 -7.87 -1.64 21.19
C ILE A 7 -8.58 -1.52 19.85
N ASN A 8 -7.81 -1.66 18.78
CA ASN A 8 -8.35 -1.83 17.45
C ASN A 8 -9.05 -3.20 17.34
N GLY A 9 -10.38 -3.19 17.35
CA GLY A 9 -11.21 -4.40 17.34
C GLY A 9 -11.11 -5.24 16.08
N PHE A 10 -10.70 -4.67 14.93
CA PHE A 10 -10.60 -5.42 13.67
C PHE A 10 -9.23 -6.06 13.46
N TYR A 11 -8.19 -5.57 14.15
CA TYR A 11 -6.81 -5.99 13.87
C TYR A 11 -6.58 -7.48 14.13
N MET A 12 -7.17 -8.04 15.18
CA MET A 12 -6.97 -9.46 15.50
C MET A 12 -7.58 -10.37 14.44
N ASP A 13 -8.78 -10.06 13.96
CA ASP A 13 -9.42 -10.80 12.87
C ASP A 13 -8.64 -10.66 11.56
N MET A 14 -8.15 -9.46 11.24
CA MET A 14 -7.29 -9.23 10.09
C MET A 14 -6.01 -10.07 10.19
N ARG A 15 -5.29 -10.01 11.32
CA ARG A 15 -4.03 -10.74 11.55
C ARG A 15 -4.22 -12.25 11.42
N CYS A 16 -5.34 -12.80 11.89
CA CYS A 16 -5.64 -14.22 11.76
C CYS A 16 -5.62 -14.70 10.30
N LYS A 17 -5.97 -13.84 9.33
CA LYS A 17 -5.90 -14.18 7.89
C LYS A 17 -4.48 -14.46 7.41
N PHE A 18 -3.47 -13.90 8.08
CA PHE A 18 -2.05 -14.03 7.74
C PHE A 18 -1.33 -15.08 8.57
N THR A 19 -1.80 -15.37 9.79
CA THR A 19 -1.07 -16.21 10.74
C THR A 19 -1.71 -17.56 11.02
N THR A 20 -2.95 -17.80 10.59
CA THR A 20 -3.65 -19.08 10.82
C THR A 20 -3.04 -20.17 9.94
N PRO A 21 -2.70 -21.36 10.49
CA PRO A 21 -2.21 -22.47 9.68
C PRO A 21 -3.18 -22.83 8.55
N GLY A 22 -2.66 -22.94 7.33
CA GLY A 22 -3.46 -23.26 6.14
C GLY A 22 -3.92 -22.05 5.34
N THR A 23 -3.72 -20.82 5.81
CA THR A 23 -3.85 -19.63 4.95
C THR A 23 -2.58 -19.44 4.11
N CYS A 24 -2.73 -18.79 2.96
CA CYS A 24 -1.63 -18.47 2.06
C CYS A 24 -1.87 -17.11 1.42
N ILE A 25 -0.78 -16.48 1.00
CA ILE A 25 -0.79 -15.21 0.28
C ILE A 25 0.04 -15.43 -0.97
N TYR A 26 -0.52 -15.05 -2.11
CA TYR A 26 0.20 -15.01 -3.37
C TYR A 26 0.64 -13.58 -3.60
N ILE A 27 1.95 -13.36 -3.69
CA ILE A 27 2.54 -12.05 -3.95
C ILE A 27 2.93 -12.02 -5.42
N PHE A 28 2.54 -10.96 -6.10
CA PHE A 28 2.92 -10.69 -7.48
C PHE A 28 3.62 -9.35 -7.53
N GLU A 29 4.80 -9.33 -8.15
CA GLU A 29 5.42 -8.08 -8.59
C GLU A 29 4.91 -7.78 -10.00
N THR A 30 4.35 -6.59 -10.18
CA THR A 30 3.78 -6.15 -11.47
C THR A 30 4.43 -4.85 -11.92
N GLU A 31 4.57 -4.71 -13.24
CA GLU A 31 5.12 -3.51 -13.86
C GLU A 31 4.28 -3.11 -15.07
N TRP A 32 4.22 -1.80 -15.32
CA TRP A 32 3.58 -1.22 -16.48
C TRP A 32 4.25 0.10 -16.85
N ASP A 33 3.98 0.58 -18.06
CA ASP A 33 4.45 1.88 -18.50
C ASP A 33 3.55 2.98 -17.89
N PRO A 34 4.10 3.91 -17.07
CA PRO A 34 3.30 4.96 -16.44
C PRO A 34 2.66 5.92 -17.44
N ARG A 35 3.10 5.92 -18.71
CA ARG A 35 2.44 6.70 -19.78
C ARG A 35 1.10 6.10 -20.22
N ASN A 36 0.87 4.83 -19.92
CA ASN A 36 -0.33 4.09 -20.33
C ASN A 36 -1.34 3.90 -19.20
N LEU A 37 -0.89 3.99 -17.94
CA LEU A 37 -1.73 3.75 -16.77
C LEU A 37 -1.18 4.50 -15.55
N ALA A 38 -1.95 5.48 -15.07
CA ALA A 38 -1.68 6.19 -13.82
C ALA A 38 -1.91 5.26 -12.61
N TRP A 39 -1.25 5.54 -11.49
CA TRP A 39 -1.36 4.73 -10.27
C TRP A 39 -2.79 4.71 -9.70
N GLU A 40 -3.45 5.88 -9.66
CA GLU A 40 -4.87 5.99 -9.27
C GLU A 40 -5.76 5.11 -10.15
N ASP A 41 -5.52 5.07 -11.46
CA ASP A 41 -6.28 4.25 -12.39
C ASP A 41 -5.98 2.75 -12.22
N PHE A 42 -4.74 2.39 -11.92
CA PHE A 42 -4.40 1.02 -11.54
C PHE A 42 -5.19 0.57 -10.30
N ARG A 43 -5.27 1.40 -9.25
CA ARG A 43 -6.04 1.08 -8.04
C ARG A 43 -7.56 1.10 -8.29
N GLY A 44 -8.07 2.17 -8.89
CA GLY A 44 -9.50 2.40 -9.04
C GLY A 44 -10.14 1.55 -10.14
N LYS A 45 -9.48 1.41 -11.29
CA LYS A 45 -10.05 0.76 -12.49
C LYS A 45 -9.57 -0.68 -12.66
N VAL A 46 -8.29 -0.96 -12.45
CA VAL A 46 -7.74 -2.32 -12.61
C VAL A 46 -8.04 -3.16 -11.37
N LEU A 47 -7.66 -2.67 -10.18
CA LEU A 47 -7.97 -3.37 -8.92
C LEU A 47 -9.46 -3.34 -8.62
N GLY A 48 -10.09 -2.16 -8.74
CA GLY A 48 -11.50 -1.93 -8.44
C GLY A 48 -11.73 -1.34 -7.06
N GLY A 49 -12.91 -0.77 -6.82
CA GLY A 49 -13.28 -0.19 -5.52
C GLY A 49 -13.21 -1.19 -4.35
N THR A 50 -12.99 -0.69 -3.13
CA THR A 50 -12.78 -1.52 -1.93
C THR A 50 -13.94 -2.45 -1.63
N ASN A 51 -15.18 -2.03 -1.92
CA ASN A 51 -16.36 -2.88 -1.87
C ASN A 51 -16.52 -3.66 -3.19
N PRO A 52 -16.25 -4.98 -3.24
CA PRO A 52 -16.26 -5.74 -4.49
C PRO A 52 -17.63 -5.80 -5.19
N ALA A 53 -18.71 -5.68 -4.42
CA ALA A 53 -20.07 -5.66 -4.96
C ALA A 53 -20.38 -4.39 -5.78
N GLU A 54 -19.66 -3.30 -5.50
CA GLU A 54 -19.81 -1.97 -6.15
C GLU A 54 -18.62 -1.63 -7.06
N ALA A 55 -17.58 -2.48 -7.10
CA ALA A 55 -16.44 -2.31 -7.97
C ALA A 55 -16.82 -2.38 -9.46
N ALA A 56 -16.14 -1.59 -10.29
CA ALA A 56 -16.43 -1.50 -11.72
C ALA A 56 -16.34 -2.87 -12.42
N GLU A 57 -17.21 -3.09 -13.41
CA GLU A 57 -17.19 -4.28 -14.25
C GLU A 57 -15.82 -4.47 -14.91
N GLY A 58 -15.30 -5.71 -14.88
CA GLY A 58 -13.98 -6.04 -15.41
C GLY A 58 -12.80 -5.78 -14.45
N SER A 59 -13.00 -5.08 -13.34
CA SER A 59 -11.96 -4.92 -12.31
C SER A 59 -11.68 -6.23 -11.55
N LEU A 60 -10.49 -6.39 -11.00
CA LEU A 60 -10.08 -7.63 -10.30
C LEU A 60 -11.00 -7.95 -9.12
N ARG A 61 -11.31 -6.97 -8.27
CA ARG A 61 -12.23 -7.18 -7.13
C ARG A 61 -13.61 -7.60 -7.59
N ARG A 62 -14.12 -7.00 -8.69
CA ARG A 62 -15.41 -7.39 -9.27
C ARG A 62 -15.38 -8.82 -9.82
N LEU A 63 -14.33 -9.19 -10.55
CA LEU A 63 -14.15 -10.54 -11.09
C LEU A 63 -14.05 -11.58 -9.97
N ILE A 64 -13.34 -11.29 -8.88
CA ILE A 64 -13.28 -12.17 -7.70
C ILE A 64 -14.67 -12.27 -7.06
N TYR A 65 -15.39 -11.16 -6.92
CA TYR A 65 -16.74 -11.16 -6.37
C TYR A 65 -17.73 -11.96 -7.21
N GLU A 66 -17.62 -11.95 -8.53
CA GLU A 66 -18.51 -12.72 -9.41
C GLU A 66 -18.16 -14.21 -9.45
N ASN A 67 -16.89 -14.55 -9.25
CA ASN A 67 -16.37 -15.92 -9.40
C ASN A 67 -15.93 -16.57 -8.08
N TRP A 68 -16.25 -15.97 -6.93
CA TRP A 68 -15.73 -16.37 -5.60
C TRP A 68 -15.84 -17.87 -5.31
N ALA A 69 -16.98 -18.48 -5.63
CA ALA A 69 -17.22 -19.91 -5.37
C ALA A 69 -16.33 -20.79 -6.26
N THR A 70 -16.15 -20.41 -7.53
CA THR A 70 -15.26 -21.10 -8.48
C THR A 70 -13.78 -20.94 -8.10
N LEU A 71 -13.43 -19.81 -7.48
CA LEU A 71 -12.12 -19.55 -6.90
C LEU A 71 -11.90 -20.27 -5.55
N GLY A 72 -12.91 -21.01 -5.06
CA GLY A 72 -12.82 -21.78 -3.83
C GLY A 72 -12.97 -20.97 -2.54
N LEU A 73 -13.47 -19.73 -2.63
CA LEU A 73 -13.80 -18.93 -1.44
C LEU A 73 -15.06 -19.47 -0.76
N THR A 74 -15.14 -19.33 0.57
CA THR A 74 -16.24 -19.86 1.38
C THR A 74 -17.47 -18.95 1.41
N SER A 75 -17.30 -17.67 1.06
CA SER A 75 -18.36 -16.67 1.03
C SER A 75 -18.06 -15.59 -0.03
N PRO A 76 -19.10 -14.85 -0.48
CA PRO A 76 -18.89 -13.67 -1.30
C PRO A 76 -17.94 -12.66 -0.59
N PRO A 77 -16.97 -12.08 -1.32
CA PRO A 77 -16.11 -11.00 -0.84
C PRO A 77 -16.91 -9.81 -0.27
N ASN A 78 -16.32 -9.12 0.69
CA ASN A 78 -16.86 -7.88 1.29
C ASN A 78 -15.73 -6.84 1.45
N THR A 79 -16.02 -5.67 2.00
CA THR A 79 -15.03 -4.59 2.17
C THR A 79 -13.77 -5.01 2.94
N GLY A 80 -13.90 -5.88 3.96
CA GLY A 80 -12.78 -6.38 4.76
C GLY A 80 -12.11 -7.64 4.21
N ASP A 81 -12.76 -8.34 3.28
CA ASP A 81 -12.30 -9.54 2.59
C ASP A 81 -12.51 -9.38 1.09
N ASN A 82 -11.81 -8.41 0.50
CA ASN A 82 -12.03 -7.97 -0.89
C ASN A 82 -11.16 -8.71 -1.93
N GLY A 83 -10.48 -9.78 -1.51
CA GLY A 83 -9.77 -10.73 -2.38
C GLY A 83 -8.38 -10.30 -2.82
N VAL A 84 -8.12 -9.02 -3.07
CA VAL A 84 -6.82 -8.53 -3.56
C VAL A 84 -6.42 -7.17 -2.96
N HIS A 85 -5.13 -7.08 -2.65
CA HIS A 85 -4.42 -5.88 -2.20
C HIS A 85 -3.46 -5.37 -3.28
N ALA A 86 -3.26 -4.06 -3.34
CA ALA A 86 -2.15 -3.46 -4.06
C ALA A 86 -1.69 -2.19 -3.33
N SER A 87 -0.40 -1.89 -3.43
CA SER A 87 0.23 -0.74 -2.78
C SER A 87 -0.45 0.57 -3.17
N ALA A 88 -0.70 1.48 -2.21
CA ALA A 88 -1.44 2.69 -2.49
C ALA A 88 -0.62 3.77 -3.22
N SER A 89 0.70 3.62 -3.22
CA SER A 89 1.66 4.52 -3.86
C SER A 89 2.95 3.79 -4.27
N PRO A 90 3.79 4.41 -5.11
CA PRO A 90 5.14 3.93 -5.41
C PRO A 90 6.03 3.74 -4.17
N PHE A 91 5.84 4.59 -3.14
CA PHE A 91 6.57 4.47 -1.87
C PHE A 91 6.11 3.25 -1.06
N GLU A 92 4.80 3.03 -0.94
CA GLU A 92 4.27 1.81 -0.31
C GLU A 92 4.70 0.56 -1.07
N ALA A 93 4.79 0.62 -2.41
CA ALA A 93 5.27 -0.50 -3.21
C ALA A 93 6.73 -0.85 -2.85
N LEU A 94 7.58 0.15 -2.58
CA LEU A 94 8.92 -0.06 -2.02
C LEU A 94 8.84 -0.72 -0.62
N SER A 95 8.04 -0.17 0.30
CA SER A 95 7.89 -0.71 1.65
C SER A 95 7.44 -2.18 1.64
N GLU A 96 6.47 -2.50 0.78
CA GLU A 96 5.93 -3.84 0.61
C GLU A 96 6.94 -4.80 -0.02
N ARG A 97 7.71 -4.38 -1.04
CA ARG A 97 8.78 -5.23 -1.59
C ARG A 97 9.87 -5.51 -0.55
N CYS A 98 10.23 -4.54 0.28
CA CYS A 98 11.13 -4.74 1.41
C CYS A 98 10.57 -5.78 2.39
N ASN A 99 9.30 -5.66 2.77
CA ASN A 99 8.67 -6.52 3.78
C ASN A 99 8.39 -7.95 3.27
N TRP A 100 7.86 -8.08 2.06
CA TRP A 100 7.34 -9.35 1.53
C TRP A 100 8.36 -10.12 0.69
N LEU A 101 9.27 -9.40 0.00
CA LEU A 101 10.25 -10.00 -0.91
C LEU A 101 11.69 -9.88 -0.37
N ASN A 102 11.89 -9.25 0.79
CA ASN A 102 13.21 -8.99 1.38
C ASN A 102 14.16 -8.23 0.43
N VAL A 103 13.61 -7.39 -0.45
CA VAL A 103 14.42 -6.55 -1.35
C VAL A 103 15.01 -5.41 -0.52
N PRO A 104 16.35 -5.24 -0.47
CA PRO A 104 16.95 -4.10 0.22
C PRO A 104 16.56 -2.76 -0.43
N ILE A 105 16.34 -1.71 0.36
CA ILE A 105 16.03 -0.35 -0.14
C ILE A 105 17.05 0.12 -1.19
N ALA A 106 18.33 -0.19 -0.99
CA ALA A 106 19.40 0.19 -1.91
C ALA A 106 19.39 -0.57 -3.25
N ASP A 107 18.69 -1.71 -3.33
CA ASP A 107 18.56 -2.51 -4.54
C ASP A 107 17.25 -2.23 -5.27
N ASP A 108 16.23 -1.72 -4.55
CA ASP A 108 14.95 -1.30 -5.09
C ASP A 108 15.08 -0.10 -6.05
N PHE A 109 14.31 -0.08 -7.14
CA PHE A 109 14.36 1.01 -8.12
C PHE A 109 13.87 2.35 -7.57
N PHE A 110 12.80 2.34 -6.76
CA PHE A 110 12.25 3.55 -6.14
C PHE A 110 13.09 3.95 -4.93
N GLY A 111 13.56 2.97 -4.15
CA GLY A 111 14.52 3.18 -3.06
C GLY A 111 15.81 3.88 -3.53
N ARG A 112 16.42 3.41 -4.62
CA ARG A 112 17.58 4.09 -5.23
C ARG A 112 17.26 5.50 -5.71
N ALA A 113 16.07 5.73 -6.26
CA ALA A 113 15.66 7.05 -6.72
C ALA A 113 15.53 8.04 -5.54
N LEU A 114 14.98 7.61 -4.40
CA LEU A 114 14.90 8.40 -3.16
C LEU A 114 16.29 8.76 -2.61
N LEU A 115 17.20 7.79 -2.55
CA LEU A 115 18.56 8.02 -2.10
C LEU A 115 19.29 9.00 -3.03
N ALA A 116 19.08 8.86 -4.34
CA ALA A 116 19.64 9.77 -5.34
C ALA A 116 19.04 11.18 -5.28
N SER A 117 17.80 11.34 -4.76
CA SER A 117 17.17 12.65 -4.55
C SER A 117 17.52 13.30 -3.20
N GLY A 118 18.36 12.64 -2.39
CA GLY A 118 18.88 13.19 -1.13
C GLY A 118 18.08 12.78 0.11
N VAL A 119 17.08 11.90 -0.01
CA VAL A 119 16.42 11.31 1.15
C VAL A 119 17.36 10.28 1.77
N SER A 120 17.65 10.40 3.08
CA SER A 120 18.60 9.50 3.73
C SER A 120 18.05 8.08 3.90
N MET A 121 18.95 7.08 3.95
CA MET A 121 18.57 5.68 4.21
C MET A 121 17.76 5.52 5.49
N ASP A 122 18.16 6.21 6.57
CA ASP A 122 17.48 6.16 7.85
C ASP A 122 16.05 6.72 7.76
N MET A 123 15.87 7.79 6.99
CA MET A 123 14.57 8.40 6.76
C MET A 123 13.67 7.46 5.95
N VAL A 124 14.15 6.92 4.82
CA VAL A 124 13.38 5.95 4.00
C VAL A 124 12.99 4.70 4.83
N THR A 125 13.91 4.21 5.67
CA THR A 125 13.66 3.05 6.54
C THR A 125 12.57 3.36 7.56
N SER A 126 12.65 4.50 8.25
CA SER A 126 11.64 4.95 9.21
C SER A 126 10.27 5.12 8.55
N TRP A 127 10.26 5.70 7.35
CA TRP A 127 9.07 5.96 6.55
C TRP A 127 8.31 4.71 6.11
N CYS A 128 8.97 3.55 6.01
CA CYS A 128 8.30 2.28 5.73
C CYS A 128 7.30 1.85 6.81
N GLY A 129 7.41 2.42 8.03
CA GLY A 129 6.47 2.21 9.14
C GLY A 129 5.29 3.17 9.19
N ASP A 130 5.07 3.96 8.12
CA ASP A 130 4.05 5.00 8.03
C ASP A 130 4.03 5.99 9.22
N PRO A 131 5.14 6.71 9.49
CA PRO A 131 5.18 7.67 10.58
C PRO A 131 4.34 8.90 10.25
N THR A 132 3.89 9.60 11.29
CA THR A 132 3.43 10.98 11.14
C THR A 132 4.61 11.89 10.80
N VAL A 133 4.56 12.54 9.64
CA VAL A 133 5.55 13.53 9.18
C VAL A 133 4.93 14.93 9.17
N GLN A 134 5.76 15.97 9.34
CA GLN A 134 5.32 17.35 9.18
C GLN A 134 5.39 17.75 7.71
N PHE A 135 4.31 18.26 7.14
CA PHE A 135 4.33 18.78 5.77
C PHE A 135 3.31 19.90 5.64
N GLU A 136 3.72 21.05 5.09
CA GLU A 136 2.85 22.22 4.90
C GLU A 136 2.18 22.71 6.22
N GLY A 137 2.87 22.52 7.35
CA GLY A 137 2.40 22.94 8.68
C GLY A 137 1.43 21.97 9.36
N GLU A 138 1.18 20.80 8.78
CA GLU A 138 0.33 19.76 9.37
C GLU A 138 1.09 18.44 9.57
N GLY A 139 0.78 17.74 10.67
CA GLY A 139 1.24 16.38 10.89
C GLY A 139 0.28 15.37 10.28
N LYS A 140 0.74 14.57 9.31
CA LYS A 140 -0.07 13.54 8.63
C LYS A 140 0.70 12.23 8.45
N SER A 141 -0.04 11.14 8.27
CA SER A 141 0.55 9.87 7.80
C SER A 141 1.31 10.11 6.50
N LEU A 142 2.48 9.50 6.39
CA LEU A 142 3.27 9.58 5.17
C LEU A 142 2.54 8.90 4.01
N PHE A 143 1.94 7.74 4.25
CA PHE A 143 1.22 6.99 3.22
C PHE A 143 0.01 7.79 2.72
N ASP A 144 -0.76 8.40 3.61
CA ASP A 144 -1.88 9.28 3.24
C ASP A 144 -1.42 10.46 2.36
N LEU A 145 -0.21 10.99 2.60
CA LEU A 145 0.34 12.08 1.79
C LEU A 145 0.76 11.64 0.39
N LEU A 146 1.05 10.36 0.17
CA LEU A 146 1.60 9.82 -1.07
C LEU A 146 0.60 8.97 -1.87
N GLU A 147 -0.58 8.73 -1.31
CA GLU A 147 -1.64 7.91 -1.91
C GLU A 147 -1.99 8.38 -3.34
N ASP A 148 -2.19 7.41 -4.23
CA ASP A 148 -2.62 7.59 -5.63
C ASP A 148 -1.65 8.38 -6.53
N MET A 149 -0.47 8.75 -6.03
CA MET A 149 0.52 9.49 -6.81
C MET A 149 1.30 8.62 -7.80
N ASP A 150 1.54 9.15 -9.00
CA ASP A 150 2.49 8.57 -9.93
C ASP A 150 3.94 8.73 -9.46
N SER A 151 4.83 7.85 -9.94
CA SER A 151 6.21 7.71 -9.43
C SER A 151 7.02 9.01 -9.43
N ARG A 152 6.83 9.88 -10.42
CA ARG A 152 7.55 11.16 -10.49
C ARG A 152 7.10 12.13 -9.41
N ASP A 153 5.80 12.29 -9.26
CA ASP A 153 5.22 13.24 -8.31
C ASP A 153 5.39 12.73 -6.88
N CYS A 154 5.25 11.42 -6.67
CA CYS A 154 5.55 10.74 -5.41
C CYS A 154 7.01 10.97 -4.99
N LEU A 155 7.98 10.80 -5.90
CA LEU A 155 9.41 11.06 -5.61
C LEU A 155 9.68 12.55 -5.28
N GLY A 156 9.05 13.46 -6.03
CA GLY A 156 9.14 14.89 -5.79
C GLY A 156 8.59 15.27 -4.42
N LYS A 157 7.43 14.74 -4.05
CA LYS A 157 6.80 14.98 -2.75
C LYS A 157 7.59 14.36 -1.61
N CYS A 158 8.13 13.16 -1.76
CA CYS A 158 9.07 12.58 -0.79
C CYS A 158 10.26 13.50 -0.53
N SER A 159 10.84 14.08 -1.58
CA SER A 159 11.98 15.00 -1.43
C SER A 159 11.60 16.30 -0.72
N ALA A 160 10.39 16.83 -0.98
CA ALA A 160 9.86 18.01 -0.30
C ALA A 160 9.57 17.73 1.19
N ILE A 161 8.93 16.59 1.51
CA ILE A 161 8.70 16.14 2.88
C ILE A 161 10.03 15.97 3.61
N ALA A 162 11.03 15.34 2.97
CA ALA A 162 12.35 15.18 3.56
C ALA A 162 12.95 16.54 3.93
N ALA A 163 12.82 17.55 3.07
CA ALA A 163 13.34 18.89 3.33
C ALA A 163 12.75 19.57 4.57
N GLU A 164 11.48 19.31 4.89
CA GLU A 164 10.81 19.84 6.09
C GLU A 164 11.07 19.01 7.36
N ASN A 165 11.55 17.78 7.21
CA ASN A 165 11.81 16.85 8.32
C ASN A 165 13.30 16.49 8.49
N MET A 166 14.19 17.24 7.83
CA MET A 166 15.63 17.18 8.09
C MET A 166 15.91 17.79 9.47
N GLN A 167 16.17 16.93 10.46
CA GLN A 167 16.83 17.31 11.72
C GLN A 167 18.32 17.02 11.63
#